data_AF-A0A381EGR7-F1
#
_entry.id   AF-A0A381EGR7-F1
#
_cell.length_a   1.000
_cell.length_b   1.000
_cell.length_c   1.000
_cell.angle_alpha   90.00
_cell.angle_beta   90.00
_cell.angle_gamma   90.00
#
_symmetry.space_group_name_H-M   'P 1'
#
loop_
_entity.id
_entity.type
_entity.pdbx_description
1 polymer ?
#
loop_
_entity_poly.entity_id
_entity_poly.type
_entity_poly.pdbx_seq_one_letter_code
_entity_poly.pdbx_strand_id
1 'polypeptide(L)'
;MSNKQEKINKEQDVANIVGRTIGEKIEKAFASDFDRLNQDGTPFTLTIDEIKEKVPEYSSGNGHSALRNQEKGGKSIGYLCHKHIVTKHREKDTSLNSRVTSVTFSKK
;
A
#
# COMPACT_ATOMS: atom_id res chain seq x y z
N MET A 1 -43.79 1.17 -20.47
CA MET A 1 -43.04 -0.06 -20.13
C MET A 1 -41.98 -0.22 -21.21
N SER A 2 -40.67 -0.21 -20.97
CA SER A 2 -39.94 -0.69 -19.79
C SER A 2 -38.64 0.10 -19.58
N ASN A 3 -38.54 0.72 -18.40
CA ASN A 3 -37.30 1.13 -17.75
C ASN A 3 -36.43 -0.10 -17.45
N LYS A 4 -35.59 -0.54 -18.39
CA LYS A 4 -34.62 -1.61 -18.10
C LYS A 4 -33.25 -1.50 -18.78
N GLN A 5 -33.01 -0.47 -19.59
CA GLN A 5 -31.72 -0.31 -20.27
C GLN A 5 -30.72 0.60 -19.52
N GLU A 6 -31.11 1.20 -18.39
CA GLU A 6 -30.29 2.17 -17.64
C GLU A 6 -29.58 1.60 -16.39
N LYS A 7 -29.50 0.26 -16.29
CA LYS A 7 -28.85 -0.43 -15.16
C LYS A 7 -28.05 -1.65 -15.60
N ILE A 8 -27.09 -1.46 -16.49
CA ILE A 8 -26.06 -2.47 -16.75
C ILE A 8 -24.71 -1.85 -16.47
N ASN A 9 -24.38 -1.89 -15.18
CA ASN A 9 -23.06 -2.07 -14.59
C ASN A 9 -21.91 -1.22 -15.15
N LYS A 10 -21.88 0.05 -14.73
CA LYS A 10 -20.60 0.65 -14.29
C LYS A 10 -20.18 -0.01 -12.97
N GLU A 11 -19.89 -1.31 -12.98
CA GLU A 11 -19.03 -1.89 -11.95
C GLU A 11 -17.63 -1.40 -12.30
N GLN A 12 -17.31 -0.19 -11.84
CA GLN A 12 -15.91 0.15 -11.60
C GLN A 12 -15.36 -0.98 -10.73
N ASP A 13 -14.37 -1.69 -11.25
CA ASP A 13 -13.62 -2.74 -10.55
C ASP A 13 -12.92 -2.08 -9.35
N VAL A 14 -13.65 -1.82 -8.26
CA VAL A 14 -13.13 -1.22 -7.04
C VAL A 14 -12.32 -2.31 -6.37
N ALA A 15 -11.01 -2.29 -6.58
CA ALA A 15 -10.10 -3.21 -5.91
C ALA A 15 -10.36 -3.20 -4.39
N ASN A 16 -10.54 -4.38 -3.79
CA ASN A 16 -10.76 -4.49 -2.35
C ASN A 16 -9.51 -3.98 -1.59
N ILE A 17 -9.69 -3.01 -0.70
CA ILE A 17 -8.57 -2.44 0.06
C ILE A 17 -8.27 -3.36 1.24
N VAL A 18 -7.07 -3.93 1.26
CA VAL A 18 -6.62 -4.85 2.32
C VAL A 18 -5.53 -4.24 3.18
N GLY A 19 -5.39 -4.74 4.41
CA GLY A 19 -4.36 -4.26 5.34
C GLY A 19 -4.62 -2.85 5.89
N ARG A 20 -5.88 -2.40 5.96
CA ARG A 20 -6.23 -1.09 6.52
C ARG A 20 -5.70 -0.90 7.94
N THR A 21 -6.00 -1.82 8.85
CA THR A 21 -5.59 -1.71 10.26
C THR A 21 -4.08 -1.56 10.43
N ILE A 22 -3.28 -2.37 9.73
CA ILE A 22 -1.82 -2.28 9.83
C ILE A 22 -1.28 -1.06 9.10
N GLY A 23 -1.89 -0.67 7.97
CA GLY A 23 -1.55 0.55 7.24
C GLY A 23 -1.78 1.82 8.05
N GLU A 24 -2.91 1.93 8.75
CA GLU A 24 -3.22 3.04 9.66
C GLU A 24 -2.25 3.10 10.84
N LYS A 25 -1.84 1.94 11.38
CA LYS A 25 -0.80 1.89 12.42
C LYS A 25 0.55 2.42 11.93
N ILE A 26 0.93 2.09 10.68
CA ILE A 26 2.14 2.62 10.04
C ILE A 26 2.02 4.14 9.85
N GLU A 27 0.90 4.62 9.29
CA GLU A 27 0.69 6.08 9.14
C GLU A 27 0.81 6.81 10.48
N LYS A 28 0.20 6.27 11.54
CA LYS A 28 0.26 6.87 12.87
C LYS A 28 1.68 6.85 13.47
N ALA A 29 2.43 5.77 13.26
CA ALA A 29 3.80 5.63 13.76
C ALA A 29 4.82 6.56 13.08
N PHE A 30 4.53 6.96 11.84
CA PHE A 30 5.37 7.82 11.00
C PHE A 30 4.60 9.09 10.57
N ALA A 31 3.71 9.59 11.43
CA ALA A 31 2.78 10.66 11.08
C ALA A 31 3.47 11.89 10.50
N SER A 32 4.60 12.32 11.07
CA SER A 32 5.36 13.47 10.57
C SER A 32 5.90 13.27 9.15
N ASP A 33 6.34 12.06 8.79
CA ASP A 33 6.82 11.76 7.43
C ASP A 33 5.66 11.76 6.43
N PHE A 34 4.53 11.16 6.79
CA PHE A 34 3.31 11.19 5.97
C PHE A 34 2.71 12.60 5.86
N ASP A 35 2.77 13.42 6.91
CA ASP A 35 2.31 14.81 6.89
C ASP A 35 3.13 15.63 5.90
N ARG A 36 4.46 15.50 5.92
CA ARG A 36 5.34 16.15 4.93
C ARG A 36 5.03 15.67 3.52
N LEU A 37 4.94 14.36 3.31
CA LEU A 37 4.55 13.79 2.02
C LEU A 37 3.22 14.36 1.49
N ASN A 38 2.23 14.52 2.36
CA ASN A 38 0.92 15.03 1.98
C ASN A 38 0.94 16.55 1.71
N GLN A 39 1.62 17.32 2.56
CA GLN A 39 1.71 18.78 2.49
C GLN A 39 2.53 19.27 1.28
N ASP A 40 3.79 18.85 1.19
CA ASP A 40 4.75 19.38 0.22
C ASP A 40 5.18 18.37 -0.85
N GLY A 41 4.79 17.10 -0.71
CA GLY A 41 5.09 16.06 -1.69
C GLY A 41 6.45 15.40 -1.50
N THR A 42 7.19 15.70 -0.41
CA THR A 42 8.52 15.14 -0.15
C THR A 42 8.46 13.61 0.01
N PRO A 43 9.08 12.84 -0.89
CA PRO A 43 9.17 11.39 -0.74
C PRO A 43 10.05 11.00 0.43
N PHE A 44 9.74 9.88 1.08
CA PHE A 44 10.55 9.34 2.16
C PHE A 44 10.64 7.81 2.07
N THR A 45 11.69 7.26 2.67
CA THR A 45 11.96 5.82 2.66
C THR A 45 11.94 5.31 4.10
N LEU A 46 11.22 4.21 4.32
CA LEU A 46 11.25 3.46 5.56
C LEU A 46 11.84 2.07 5.31
N THR A 47 12.79 1.66 6.13
CA THR A 47 13.21 0.26 6.18
C THR A 47 12.12 -0.60 6.80
N ILE A 48 12.07 -1.88 6.41
CA ILE A 48 11.15 -2.84 6.99
C ILE A 48 11.42 -3.02 8.49
N ASP A 49 12.67 -2.85 8.92
CA ASP A 49 13.05 -2.98 10.33
C ASP A 49 12.58 -1.76 11.15
N GLU A 50 12.69 -0.54 10.62
CA GLU A 50 12.07 0.66 11.26
C GLU A 50 10.55 0.50 11.42
N ILE A 51 9.88 -0.03 10.40
CA ILE A 51 8.44 -0.31 10.47
C ILE A 51 8.14 -1.34 11.57
N LYS A 52 8.93 -2.41 11.67
CA LYS A 52 8.77 -3.43 12.71
C LYS A 52 9.05 -2.90 14.12
N GLU A 53 10.01 -2.01 14.27
CA GLU A 53 10.35 -1.41 15.55
C GLU A 53 9.17 -0.61 16.11
N LYS A 54 8.56 0.24 15.28
CA LYS A 54 7.41 1.07 15.71
C LYS A 54 6.06 0.36 15.62
N VAL A 55 5.95 -0.66 14.77
CA VAL A 55 4.74 -1.46 14.55
C VAL A 55 5.11 -2.94 14.63
N PRO A 56 5.28 -3.52 15.84
CA PRO A 56 5.74 -4.91 16.01
C PRO A 56 4.82 -5.96 15.39
N GLU A 57 3.53 -5.64 15.23
CA GLU A 57 2.53 -6.47 14.56
C GLU A 57 2.75 -6.55 13.03
N TYR A 58 3.61 -5.70 12.48
CA TYR A 58 3.95 -5.70 11.07
C TYR A 58 4.84 -6.92 10.75
N SER A 59 4.22 -8.00 10.28
CA SER A 59 4.95 -9.20 9.87
C SER A 59 5.32 -9.14 8.39
N SER A 60 6.59 -9.43 8.08
CA SER A 60 7.12 -9.46 6.71
C SER A 60 6.71 -10.73 5.91
N GLY A 61 5.82 -11.57 6.45
CA GLY A 61 5.23 -12.73 5.76
C GLY A 61 4.01 -12.34 4.90
N ASN A 62 2.92 -13.11 4.93
CA ASN A 62 1.60 -12.75 4.36
C ASN A 62 1.07 -11.34 4.76
N GLY A 63 1.77 -10.63 5.65
CA GLY A 63 1.54 -9.30 6.18
C GLY A 63 2.00 -8.10 5.32
N HIS A 64 2.37 -8.28 4.06
CA HIS A 64 2.45 -7.13 3.12
C HIS A 64 1.05 -6.67 2.65
N SER A 65 -0.02 -6.96 3.40
CA SER A 65 -1.38 -6.61 3.00
C SER A 65 -1.52 -5.10 2.80
N ALA A 66 -0.99 -4.25 3.70
CA ALA A 66 -1.00 -2.80 3.52
C ALA A 66 -0.14 -2.31 2.35
N LEU A 67 0.92 -3.04 2.01
CA LEU A 67 1.84 -2.73 0.91
C LEU A 67 1.60 -3.63 -0.31
N ARG A 68 0.41 -4.19 -0.48
CA ARG A 68 0.12 -5.13 -1.57
C ARG A 68 -0.02 -4.36 -2.88
N ASN A 69 0.85 -4.66 -3.84
CA ASN A 69 0.72 -4.14 -5.22
C ASN A 69 -0.46 -4.86 -5.88
N GLN A 70 -1.18 -4.17 -6.77
CA GLN A 70 -2.38 -4.68 -7.44
C GLN A 70 -2.09 -5.78 -8.51
N GLU A 71 -0.92 -6.42 -8.49
CA GLU A 71 -0.48 -7.23 -9.63
C GLU A 71 -0.95 -8.70 -9.61
N LYS A 72 -1.32 -9.15 -10.82
CA LYS A 72 -1.96 -10.42 -11.25
C LYS A 72 -3.24 -10.81 -10.50
N GLY A 73 -4.38 -10.29 -11.01
CA GLY A 73 -5.72 -10.77 -10.69
C GLY A 73 -6.72 -9.69 -10.24
N GLY A 74 -6.30 -8.42 -10.11
CA GLY A 74 -7.18 -7.23 -10.02
C GLY A 74 -7.96 -7.02 -8.71
N LYS A 75 -8.18 -8.06 -7.90
CA LYS A 75 -9.22 -8.02 -6.84
C LYS A 75 -8.86 -7.32 -5.54
N SER A 76 -7.60 -7.00 -5.26
CA SER A 76 -7.23 -6.33 -4.01
C SER A 76 -5.96 -5.49 -4.11
N ILE A 77 -5.96 -4.34 -3.45
CA ILE A 77 -4.81 -3.43 -3.32
C ILE A 77 -4.55 -3.15 -1.84
N GLY A 78 -3.27 -3.00 -1.47
CA GLY A 78 -2.91 -2.67 -0.10
C GLY A 78 -3.27 -1.24 0.25
N TYR A 79 -3.70 -1.00 1.49
CA TYR A 79 -4.11 0.31 1.97
C TYR A 79 -3.11 1.43 1.67
N LEU A 80 -1.82 1.22 1.92
CA LEU A 80 -0.80 2.24 1.65
C LEU A 80 -0.51 2.38 0.14
N CYS A 81 -0.55 1.29 -0.62
CA CYS A 81 -0.47 1.34 -2.10
C CYS A 81 -1.72 1.98 -2.75
N HIS A 82 -2.86 1.96 -2.07
CA HIS A 82 -4.07 2.63 -2.52
C HIS A 82 -3.92 4.15 -2.39
N LYS A 83 -3.37 4.62 -1.27
CA LYS A 83 -3.19 6.04 -0.94
C LYS A 83 -1.97 6.68 -1.59
N HIS A 84 -0.87 5.94 -1.73
CA HIS A 84 0.43 6.48 -2.15
C HIS A 84 1.04 5.63 -3.27
N ILE A 85 1.99 6.23 -3.99
CA ILE A 85 2.92 5.45 -4.81
C ILE A 85 3.93 4.80 -3.86
N VAL A 86 4.06 3.47 -3.94
CA VAL A 86 4.94 2.68 -3.06
C VAL A 86 5.95 1.94 -3.92
N THR A 87 7.21 2.35 -3.83
CA THR A 87 8.34 1.65 -4.44
C THR A 87 8.96 0.72 -3.42
N LYS A 88 9.13 -0.56 -3.77
CA LYS A 88 9.73 -1.57 -2.88
C LYS A 88 11.16 -1.85 -3.31
N HIS A 89 12.08 -1.72 -2.38
CA HIS A 89 13.49 -2.06 -2.58
C HIS A 89 13.73 -3.43 -1.98
N ARG A 90 14.48 -4.27 -2.71
CA ARG A 90 14.69 -5.68 -2.35
C ARG A 90 16.16 -5.95 -2.14
N GLU A 91 16.46 -6.96 -1.32
CA GLU A 91 17.84 -7.40 -1.08
C GLU A 91 18.56 -7.79 -2.37
N LYS A 92 17.83 -8.36 -3.34
CA LYS A 92 18.27 -8.59 -4.71
C LYS A 92 17.28 -7.96 -5.67
N ASP A 93 17.63 -6.80 -6.23
CA ASP A 93 16.76 -6.05 -7.16
C ASP A 93 16.34 -6.85 -8.41
N THR A 94 17.15 -7.84 -8.81
CA THR A 94 16.85 -8.67 -9.99
C THR A 94 15.81 -9.77 -9.73
N SER A 95 15.35 -9.96 -8.48
CA SER A 95 14.42 -11.05 -8.12
C SER A 95 13.17 -10.54 -7.40
N LEU A 96 12.01 -10.71 -8.04
CA LEU A 96 10.69 -10.41 -7.46
C LEU A 96 10.33 -11.31 -6.25
N ASN A 97 11.07 -12.41 -6.06
CA ASN A 97 10.94 -13.29 -4.90
C ASN A 97 11.88 -12.90 -3.76
N SER A 98 12.79 -11.93 -3.97
CA SER A 98 13.69 -11.45 -2.93
C SER A 98 12.94 -10.65 -1.86
N ARG A 99 13.42 -10.74 -0.62
CA ARG A 99 12.87 -10.04 0.53
C ARG A 99 12.91 -8.53 0.31
N VAL A 100 11.79 -7.86 0.58
CA VAL A 100 11.74 -6.40 0.63
C VAL A 100 12.49 -5.93 1.88
N THR A 101 13.41 -4.98 1.71
CA THR A 101 14.25 -4.41 2.77
C THR A 101 13.82 -3.01 3.16
N SER A 102 13.32 -2.23 2.19
CA SER A 102 12.75 -0.90 2.44
C SER A 102 11.66 -0.56 1.43
N VAL A 103 10.90 0.49 1.75
CA VAL A 103 9.86 1.04 0.89
C VAL A 103 9.95 2.55 0.84
N THR A 104 9.86 3.11 -0.36
CA THR A 104 9.76 4.55 -0.59
C THR A 104 8.31 4.91 -0.87
N PHE A 105 7.79 5.90 -0.14
CA PHE A 105 6.48 6.49 -0.34
C PHE A 105 6.61 7.80 -1.10
N SER A 106 5.80 7.96 -2.15
CA SER A 106 5.68 9.17 -2.94
C SER A 106 4.22 9.56 -3.11
N LYS A 107 3.97 10.86 -3.34
CA LYS A 107 2.61 11.38 -3.57
C LYS A 107 2.06 10.78 -4.88
N LYS A 108 0.80 10.39 -4.85
CA LYS A 108 0.10 9.79 -5.98
C LYS A 108 -0.44 10.83 -6.96
#